data_AF-A0AAW6B5Q2-F1
#
_entry.id   AF-A0AAW6B5Q2-F1
#
_cell.length_a   1.000
_cell.length_b   1.000
_cell.length_c   1.000
_cell.angle_alpha   90.00
_cell.angle_beta   90.00
_cell.angle_gamma   90.00
#
_symmetry.space_group_name_H-M   'P 1'
#
loop_
_entity.id
_entity.type
_entity.pdbx_description
1 polymer ?
#
loop_
_entity_poly.entity_id
_entity_poly.type
_entity_poly.pdbx_seq_one_letter_code
_entity_poly.pdbx_strand_id
1 'polypeptide(L)'
;MENDYITITGMEHYFGNKIFKVGDVISCEKEFDNDYDEEAIKVMMKTFGKVGYVGNSCRTVAKGTKSAGRIYDKVGDKFFVKVCFVTGGSVIAEVVNRDVKIHKSNRKIRK
;
A
#
# COMPACT_ATOMS: atom_id res chain seq x y z
N MET A 1 8.08 -20.25 -1.47
CA MET A 1 8.30 -18.83 -1.14
C MET A 1 7.13 -18.41 -0.26
N GLU A 2 7.40 -17.75 0.85
CA GLU A 2 6.34 -17.26 1.75
C GLU A 2 5.76 -15.97 1.14
N ASN A 3 4.45 -15.97 0.92
CA ASN A 3 3.75 -14.80 0.40
C ASN A 3 3.55 -13.78 1.52
N ASP A 4 3.87 -12.52 1.23
CA ASP A 4 3.70 -11.43 2.19
C ASP A 4 2.35 -10.78 1.96
N TYR A 5 1.47 -10.89 2.96
CA TYR A 5 0.18 -10.21 2.96
C TYR A 5 0.23 -8.99 3.86
N ILE A 6 -0.49 -7.94 3.50
CA ILE A 6 -0.68 -6.73 4.30
C ILE A 6 -2.16 -6.44 4.48
N THR A 7 -2.48 -5.69 5.54
CA THR A 7 -3.83 -5.17 5.75
C THR A 7 -3.87 -3.68 5.41
N ILE A 8 -4.83 -3.27 4.60
CA ILE A 8 -5.11 -1.88 4.24
C ILE A 8 -6.30 -1.41 5.07
N THR A 9 -6.14 -0.23 5.68
CA THR A 9 -7.10 0.40 6.59
C THR A 9 -7.24 1.90 6.29
N GLY A 10 -8.10 2.59 7.05
CA GLY A 10 -8.31 4.02 6.90
C GLY A 10 -9.06 4.43 5.63
N MET A 11 -9.64 3.47 4.91
CA MET A 11 -10.33 3.69 3.63
C MET A 11 -11.59 4.55 3.75
N GLU A 12 -12.24 4.52 4.93
CA GLU A 12 -13.43 5.33 5.25
C GLU A 12 -13.16 6.84 5.24
N HIS A 13 -11.90 7.26 5.43
CA HIS A 13 -11.52 8.66 5.29
C HIS A 13 -11.36 9.11 3.83
N TYR A 14 -11.59 8.21 2.87
CA TYR A 14 -11.43 8.44 1.44
C TYR A 14 -12.70 8.04 0.69
N PHE A 15 -12.66 6.95 -0.08
CA PHE A 15 -13.75 6.48 -0.93
C PHE A 15 -14.41 5.19 -0.40
N GLY A 16 -14.04 4.77 0.82
CA GLY A 16 -14.48 3.53 1.44
C GLY A 16 -13.93 2.29 0.75
N ASN A 17 -14.52 1.13 1.07
CA ASN A 17 -14.10 -0.16 0.50
C ASN A 17 -14.60 -0.43 -0.93
N LYS A 18 -15.58 0.34 -1.43
CA LYS A 18 -16.28 0.09 -2.71
C LYS A 18 -15.39 0.23 -3.94
N ILE A 19 -14.30 0.99 -3.83
CA ILE A 19 -13.37 1.22 -4.93
C ILE A 19 -12.38 0.07 -5.13
N PHE A 20 -12.22 -0.81 -4.13
CA PHE A 20 -11.32 -1.95 -4.20
C PHE A 20 -12.05 -3.14 -4.84
N LYS A 21 -11.42 -3.77 -5.84
CA LYS A 21 -11.90 -5.04 -6.40
C LYS A 21 -10.85 -6.12 -6.21
N VAL A 22 -11.30 -7.32 -5.88
CA VAL A 22 -10.43 -8.49 -5.80
C VAL A 22 -9.75 -8.70 -7.16
N GLY A 23 -8.42 -8.86 -7.13
CA GLY A 23 -7.58 -8.96 -8.32
C GLY A 23 -6.92 -7.66 -8.75
N ASP A 24 -7.36 -6.50 -8.25
CA ASP A 24 -6.74 -5.21 -8.58
C ASP A 24 -5.29 -5.15 -8.11
N VAL A 25 -4.42 -4.60 -8.95
CA VAL A 25 -3.05 -4.28 -8.56
C VAL A 25 -2.96 -2.79 -8.28
N ILE A 26 -2.62 -2.45 -7.05
CA ILE A 26 -2.52 -1.07 -6.57
C ILE A 26 -1.12 -0.79 -6.03
N SER A 27 -0.73 0.48 -6.01
CA SER A 27 0.58 0.89 -5.54
C SER A 27 0.56 1.27 -4.07
N CYS A 28 1.63 0.96 -3.37
CA CYS A 28 1.93 1.43 -2.03
C CYS A 28 3.22 2.25 -2.07
N GLU A 29 3.26 3.34 -1.31
CA GLU A 29 4.39 4.26 -1.25
C GLU A 29 4.71 4.58 0.22
N LYS A 30 5.99 4.59 0.58
CA LYS A 30 6.43 5.07 1.90
C LYS A 30 6.16 6.58 1.99
N GLU A 31 5.67 7.04 3.14
CA GLU A 31 5.38 8.45 3.41
C GLU A 31 6.40 8.98 4.43
N PHE A 32 7.59 9.36 3.92
CA PHE A 32 8.73 9.78 4.76
C PHE A 32 8.49 11.06 5.56
N ASP A 33 7.62 11.95 5.06
CA ASP A 33 7.32 13.24 5.67
C ASP A 33 6.07 13.17 6.59
N ASN A 34 5.76 11.99 7.14
CA ASN A 34 4.59 11.81 7.99
C ASN A 34 4.90 12.15 9.46
N ASP A 35 4.25 13.17 10.00
CA ASP A 35 4.53 13.71 11.35
C ASP A 35 4.20 12.76 12.52
N TYR A 36 3.51 11.65 12.26
CA TYR A 36 2.95 10.79 13.31
C TYR A 36 3.56 9.39 13.39
N ASP A 37 4.03 8.87 12.25
CA ASP A 37 4.47 7.48 12.09
C ASP A 37 5.53 7.45 10.98
N GLU A 38 6.79 7.24 11.37
CA GLU A 38 7.95 7.17 10.46
C GLU A 38 7.90 5.95 9.53
N GLU A 39 7.07 4.95 9.86
CA GLU A 39 6.88 3.73 9.07
C GLU A 39 5.58 3.78 8.23
N ALA A 40 4.99 4.96 8.07
CA ALA A 40 3.75 5.13 7.31
C ALA A 40 3.91 4.71 5.85
N ILE A 41 2.98 3.86 5.39
CA ILE A 41 2.89 3.44 3.99
C ILE A 41 1.49 3.78 3.48
N LYS A 42 1.41 4.76 2.56
CA LYS A 42 0.16 5.14 1.91
C LYS A 42 -0.18 4.19 0.77
N VAL A 43 -1.47 3.94 0.59
CA VAL A 43 -2.02 3.15 -0.51
C VAL A 43 -2.57 4.09 -1.57
N MET A 44 -2.14 3.91 -2.81
CA MET A 44 -2.39 4.78 -3.95
C MET A 44 -3.06 4.00 -5.09
N MET A 45 -4.17 4.53 -5.60
CA MET A 45 -4.80 4.10 -6.84
C MET A 45 -4.61 5.16 -7.92
N LYS A 46 -4.33 4.73 -9.17
CA LYS A 46 -4.06 5.64 -10.29
C LYS A 46 -5.17 6.67 -10.54
N THR A 47 -6.42 6.26 -10.37
CA THR A 47 -7.60 7.11 -10.65
C THR A 47 -8.01 7.98 -9.46
N PHE A 48 -7.81 7.49 -8.23
CA PHE A 48 -8.37 8.10 -7.01
C PHE A 48 -7.32 8.78 -6.12
N GLY A 49 -6.02 8.58 -6.40
CA GLY A 49 -4.95 9.06 -5.53
C GLY A 49 -4.84 8.21 -4.25
N LYS A 50 -4.69 8.86 -3.10
CA LYS A 50 -4.57 8.19 -1.80
C LYS A 50 -5.91 7.61 -1.38
N VAL A 51 -5.94 6.33 -1.05
CA VAL A 51 -7.17 5.57 -0.76
C VAL A 51 -7.13 4.85 0.59
N GLY A 52 -6.01 4.90 1.30
CA GLY A 52 -5.85 4.27 2.61
C GLY A 52 -4.39 4.18 3.02
N TYR A 53 -4.17 3.40 4.09
CA TYR A 53 -2.86 3.15 4.67
C TYR A 53 -2.67 1.67 4.97
N VAL A 54 -1.42 1.21 4.95
CA VAL A 54 -1.07 -0.10 5.51
C VAL A 54 -1.25 -0.02 7.03
N GLY A 55 -1.98 -0.96 7.60
CA GLY A 55 -2.24 -1.00 9.04
C GLY A 55 -0.94 -1.23 9.82
N ASN A 56 -0.70 -0.41 10.84
CA ASN A 56 0.47 -0.58 11.71
C ASN A 56 0.12 -1.17 13.09
N SER A 57 -1.12 -1.01 13.56
CA SER A 57 -1.52 -1.41 14.93
C SER A 57 -2.06 -2.84 15.01
N CYS A 58 -1.88 -3.48 16.18
CA CYS A 58 -2.44 -4.82 16.47
C CYS A 58 -3.97 -4.90 16.34
N ARG A 59 -4.67 -3.75 16.43
CA ARG A 59 -6.13 -3.68 16.28
C ARG A 59 -6.58 -3.64 14.83
N THR A 60 -5.74 -3.13 13.94
CA THR A 60 -6.07 -2.89 12.53
C THR A 60 -5.48 -3.93 11.59
N VAL A 61 -4.38 -4.58 11.99
CA VAL A 61 -3.72 -5.63 11.22
C VAL A 61 -4.48 -6.95 11.37
N ALA A 62 -4.96 -7.51 10.26
CA ALA A 62 -5.59 -8.82 10.26
C ALA A 62 -4.55 -9.92 10.59
N LYS A 63 -4.97 -10.92 11.36
CA LYS A 63 -4.13 -12.10 11.67
C LYS A 63 -3.65 -12.77 10.38
N GLY A 64 -2.37 -13.13 10.33
CA GLY A 64 -1.73 -13.72 9.14
C GLY A 64 -1.22 -12.69 8.12
N THR A 65 -1.38 -11.38 8.39
CA THR A 65 -0.78 -10.31 7.58
C THR A 65 0.32 -9.57 8.35
N LYS A 66 1.14 -8.81 7.63
CA LYS A 66 2.22 -7.99 8.15
C LYS A 66 1.74 -6.55 8.33
N SER A 67 2.17 -5.93 9.43
CA SER A 67 1.99 -4.50 9.66
C SER A 67 2.92 -3.67 8.76
N ALA A 68 2.68 -2.35 8.71
CA ALA A 68 3.56 -1.41 8.03
C ALA A 68 5.02 -1.56 8.47
N GLY A 69 5.32 -1.50 9.78
CA GLY A 69 6.68 -1.71 10.28
C GLY A 69 7.28 -3.08 9.95
N ARG A 70 6.47 -4.14 9.93
CA ARG A 70 6.96 -5.50 9.60
C ARG A 70 7.30 -5.69 8.12
N ILE A 71 6.68 -4.92 7.24
CA ILE A 71 6.93 -4.97 5.80
C ILE A 71 7.92 -3.89 5.36
N TYR A 72 8.13 -2.83 6.14
CA TYR A 72 8.85 -1.61 5.76
C TYR A 72 10.25 -1.88 5.16
N ASP A 73 11.06 -2.69 5.84
CA ASP A 73 12.43 -3.04 5.39
C ASP A 73 12.46 -4.08 4.26
N LYS A 74 11.33 -4.70 3.95
CA LYS A 74 11.22 -5.77 2.94
C LYS A 74 10.79 -5.26 1.57
N VAL A 75 10.36 -3.99 1.50
CA VAL A 75 9.87 -3.33 0.29
C VAL A 75 10.62 -2.02 0.07
N GLY A 76 10.77 -1.66 -1.20
CA GLY A 76 11.29 -0.36 -1.61
C GLY A 76 10.31 0.78 -1.34
N ASP A 77 10.71 1.99 -1.72
CA ASP A 77 9.92 3.22 -1.49
C ASP A 77 8.56 3.17 -2.18
N LYS A 78 8.48 2.45 -3.30
CA LYS A 78 7.25 2.16 -4.02
C LYS A 78 7.19 0.69 -4.40
N PHE A 79 6.06 0.06 -4.10
CA PHE A 79 5.82 -1.34 -4.37
C PHE A 79 4.36 -1.57 -4.80
N PHE A 80 4.06 -2.75 -5.34
CA PHE A 80 2.71 -3.10 -5.78
C PHE A 80 2.16 -4.26 -4.97
N VAL A 81 0.86 -4.18 -4.72
CA VAL A 81 0.08 -5.20 -4.03
C VAL A 81 -1.13 -5.59 -4.86
N LYS A 82 -1.52 -6.86 -4.79
CA LYS A 82 -2.73 -7.38 -5.39
C LYS A 82 -3.80 -7.57 -4.33
N VAL A 83 -4.97 -6.99 -4.55
CA VAL A 83 -6.11 -7.14 -3.64
C VAL A 83 -6.58 -8.60 -3.67
N CYS A 84 -6.58 -9.25 -2.51
CA CYS A 84 -7.04 -10.62 -2.34
C CYS A 84 -8.44 -10.69 -1.75
N PHE A 85 -8.73 -9.83 -0.75
CA PHE A 85 -10.02 -9.79 -0.07
C PHE A 85 -10.41 -8.37 0.27
N VAL A 86 -11.70 -8.07 0.13
CA VAL A 86 -12.31 -6.80 0.54
C VAL A 86 -13.35 -7.13 1.62
N THR A 87 -13.20 -6.54 2.79
CA THR A 87 -14.13 -6.72 3.91
C THR A 87 -14.84 -5.41 4.24
N GLY A 88 -15.76 -5.44 5.21
CA GLY A 88 -16.45 -4.24 5.68
C GLY A 88 -15.51 -3.16 6.24
N GLY A 89 -14.39 -3.54 6.87
CA GLY A 89 -13.50 -2.60 7.56
C GLY A 89 -12.04 -2.60 7.10
N SER A 90 -11.64 -3.56 6.27
CA SER A 90 -10.25 -3.70 5.82
C SER A 90 -10.14 -4.39 4.47
N VAL A 91 -9.00 -4.20 3.80
CA VAL A 91 -8.65 -4.91 2.56
C VAL A 91 -7.37 -5.69 2.81
N ILE A 92 -7.36 -6.97 2.43
CA ILE A 92 -6.16 -7.82 2.50
C ILE A 92 -5.55 -7.88 1.11
N ALA A 93 -4.25 -7.57 1.02
CA ALA A 93 -3.53 -7.57 -0.24
C ALA A 93 -2.21 -8.34 -0.14
N GLU A 94 -1.85 -9.01 -1.23
CA GLU A 94 -0.57 -9.72 -1.39
C GLU A 94 0.47 -8.79 -2.01
N VAL A 95 1.69 -8.77 -1.47
CA VAL A 95 2.80 -8.04 -2.05
C VAL A 95 3.33 -8.79 -3.27
N VAL A 96 3.10 -8.23 -4.47
CA VAL A 96 3.43 -8.88 -5.75
C VAL A 96 4.71 -8.34 -6.41
N ASN A 97 5.06 -7.08 -6.16
CA ASN A 97 6.32 -6.50 -6.62
C ASN A 97 6.86 -5.59 -5.53
N ARG A 98 8.00 -5.97 -4.94
CA ARG A 98 8.58 -5.33 -3.77
C ARG A 98 9.38 -4.07 -4.07
N ASP A 99 9.76 -3.82 -5.32
CA ASP A 99 10.64 -2.70 -5.64
C ASP A 99 10.45 -2.19 -7.06
N VAL A 100 9.89 -0.99 -7.16
CA VAL A 100 9.73 -0.28 -8.43
C VAL A 100 10.84 0.75 -8.53
N LYS A 101 11.95 0.39 -9.19
CA LYS A 101 12.97 1.37 -9.55
C LYS A 101 12.37 2.40 -10.51
N ILE A 102 12.03 3.57 -9.98
CA ILE A 102 11.67 4.73 -10.78
C ILE A 102 12.93 5.14 -11.56
N HIS A 103 13.08 4.64 -12.79
CA HIS A 103 14.04 5.22 -13.72
C HIS A 103 13.56 6.64 -14.00
N LYS A 104 14.21 7.64 -13.38
CA LYS A 104 14.05 9.04 -13.75
C LYS A 104 14.48 9.17 -15.21
N SER A 105 13.53 9.04 -16.14
CA SER A 105 13.78 9.36 -17.54
C SER A 105 13.98 10.88 -17.59
N ASN A 106 15.25 11.30 -17.61
CA ASN A 106 15.65 12.64 -17.98
C ASN A 106 15.23 12.87 -19.45
N ARG A 107 13.95 13.14 -19.71
CA ARG A 107 13.54 13.81 -20.94
C ARG A 107 13.99 15.26 -20.81
N LYS A 108 15.27 15.49 -21.13
CA LYS A 108 15.75 16.81 -21.55
C LYS A 108 14.78 17.32 -22.62
N ILE A 109 14.05 18.37 -22.26
CA ILE A 109 13.25 19.15 -23.20
C ILE A 109 14.25 19.69 -24.23
N ARG A 110 14.25 19.11 -25.44
CA ARG A 110 14.90 19.72 -26.59
C ARG A 110 14.05 20.92 -26.98
N LYS A 111 14.57 22.12 -26.68
CA LYS A 111 14.21 23.35 -27.38
C LYS A 111 14.63 23.25 -28.83
#